data_AF-A0A938GT35-F1
#
_entry.id   AF-A0A938GT35-F1
#
_cell.length_a   1.000
_cell.length_b   1.000
_cell.length_c   1.000
_cell.angle_alpha   90.00
_cell.angle_beta   90.00
_cell.angle_gamma   90.00
#
_symmetry.space_group_name_H-M   'P 1'
#
loop_
_entity.id
_entity.type
_entity.pdbx_description
1 polymer ?
#
loop_
_entity_poly.entity_id
_entity_poly.type
_entity_poly.pdbx_seq_one_letter_code
_entity_poly.pdbx_strand_id
1 'polypeptide(L)'
;MTRIGLTFDEYFDLRLKPRAGADRAYLAAADMEREGMFPMATVVASNHLRSRGYDCRPPMLDVLVKQGVVKPSQPDAWTQAEVDAAAEHFEECQIFVPYAVMCLALGCRYADFLRPLREAAERESAKYGRPVPDDDQYFVMHRVPPRGVTGESDKLTDITPAVISFTLCDDIRERLERGEEI
;
A
#
# COMPACT_ATOMS: atom_id res chain seq x y z
N MET A 1 0.27 -4.03 18.41
CA MET A 1 0.27 -4.74 17.12
C MET A 1 0.78 -3.78 16.07
N THR A 2 1.68 -4.18 15.19
CA THR A 2 2.19 -3.32 14.12
C THR A 2 1.12 -3.16 13.04
N ARG A 3 0.82 -1.93 12.62
CA ARG A 3 -0.19 -1.64 11.59
C ARG A 3 0.16 -2.32 10.27
N ILE A 4 -0.77 -3.08 9.69
CA ILE A 4 -0.61 -3.80 8.43
C ILE A 4 -1.03 -2.93 7.24
N GLY A 5 -2.19 -2.27 7.32
CA GLY A 5 -2.68 -1.39 6.26
C GLY A 5 -1.85 -0.11 6.12
N LEU A 6 -2.11 0.63 5.04
CA LEU A 6 -1.46 1.91 4.79
C LEU A 6 -2.08 3.03 5.64
N THR A 7 -1.25 3.95 6.11
CA THR A 7 -1.71 5.31 6.47
C THR A 7 -2.13 6.08 5.22
N PHE A 8 -2.77 7.24 5.40
CA PHE A 8 -3.03 8.13 4.27
C PHE A 8 -1.74 8.61 3.60
N ASP A 9 -0.71 8.94 4.38
CA ASP A 9 0.60 9.35 3.87
C ASP A 9 1.28 8.24 3.07
N GLU A 10 1.29 7.01 3.60
CA GLU A 10 1.86 5.85 2.90
C GLU A 10 1.09 5.53 1.61
N TYR A 11 -0.24 5.68 1.63
CA TYR A 11 -1.05 5.57 0.41
C TYR A 11 -0.64 6.62 -0.61
N PHE A 12 -0.53 7.88 -0.20
CA PHE A 12 -0.12 8.95 -1.09
C PHE A 12 1.27 8.67 -1.69
N ASP A 13 2.27 8.40 -0.85
CA ASP A 13 3.65 8.19 -1.31
C ASP A 13 3.81 6.95 -2.20
N LEU A 14 3.07 5.87 -1.93
CA LEU A 14 3.24 4.61 -2.64
C LEU A 14 2.32 4.47 -3.86
N ARG A 15 1.13 5.06 -3.84
CA ARG A 15 0.08 4.84 -4.86
C ARG A 15 -0.20 6.05 -5.75
N LEU A 16 -0.04 7.27 -5.25
CA LEU A 16 -0.39 8.48 -6.00
C LEU A 16 0.81 9.29 -6.45
N LYS A 17 1.81 9.41 -5.59
CA LYS A 17 3.00 10.20 -5.88
C LYS A 17 3.70 9.64 -7.12
N PRO A 18 4.08 10.47 -8.09
CA PRO A 18 4.85 10.05 -9.25
C PRO A 18 6.22 9.46 -8.88
N ARG A 19 6.77 8.65 -9.79
CA ARG A 19 8.08 7.99 -9.64
C ARG A 19 9.23 8.99 -9.54
N ALA A 20 10.34 8.57 -8.96
CA ALA A 20 11.55 9.39 -8.94
C ALA A 20 11.96 9.79 -10.37
N GLY A 21 12.19 11.09 -10.59
CA GLY A 21 12.51 11.65 -11.91
C GLY A 21 11.32 12.06 -12.77
N ALA A 22 10.09 11.94 -12.28
CA ALA A 22 8.91 12.49 -12.95
C ALA A 22 8.99 14.03 -13.05
N ASP A 23 8.34 14.58 -14.09
CA ASP A 23 8.24 16.03 -14.29
C ASP A 23 7.59 16.73 -13.08
N ARG A 24 8.03 17.95 -12.78
CA ARG A 24 7.47 18.78 -11.71
C ARG A 24 5.96 19.00 -11.85
N ALA A 25 5.43 19.04 -13.07
CA ALA A 25 4.00 19.16 -13.31
C ALA A 25 3.23 17.95 -12.75
N TYR A 26 3.77 16.74 -12.87
CA TYR A 26 3.14 15.54 -12.29
C TYR A 26 3.21 15.54 -10.77
N LEU A 27 4.33 16.00 -10.19
CA LEU A 27 4.45 16.12 -8.72
C LEU A 27 3.41 17.11 -8.18
N ALA A 28 3.29 18.29 -8.80
CA ALA A 28 2.31 19.29 -8.41
C ALA A 28 0.87 18.78 -8.58
N ALA A 29 0.58 18.05 -9.66
CA ALA A 29 -0.74 17.45 -9.87
C ALA A 29 -1.09 16.44 -8.77
N ALA A 30 -0.14 15.62 -8.32
CA ALA A 30 -0.37 14.68 -7.23
C ALA A 30 -0.61 15.41 -5.89
N ASP A 31 0.14 16.47 -5.59
CA ASP A 31 -0.09 17.28 -4.39
C ASP A 31 -1.47 17.94 -4.42
N MET A 32 -1.90 18.48 -5.57
CA MET A 32 -3.25 19.02 -5.75
C MET A 32 -4.32 17.95 -5.57
N GLU A 33 -4.11 16.74 -6.09
CA GLU A 33 -5.04 15.62 -5.89
C GLU A 33 -5.14 15.24 -4.41
N ARG A 34 -4.01 15.22 -3.68
CA ARG A 34 -3.98 14.97 -2.24
C ARG A 34 -4.77 16.00 -1.46
N GLU A 35 -4.60 17.29 -1.77
CA GLU A 35 -5.31 18.39 -1.10
C GLU A 35 -6.83 18.38 -1.40
N GLY A 36 -7.21 18.00 -2.62
CA GLY A 36 -8.61 17.96 -3.07
C GLY A 36 -9.36 16.66 -2.79
N MET A 37 -8.72 15.67 -2.15
CA MET A 37 -9.29 14.33 -2.02
C MET A 37 -10.50 14.24 -1.09
N PHE A 38 -10.58 15.13 -0.10
CA PHE A 38 -11.62 15.13 0.93
C PHE A 38 -12.49 16.40 0.86
N PRO A 39 -13.79 16.31 1.18
CA PRO A 39 -14.52 15.09 1.52
C PRO A 39 -14.78 14.20 0.30
N MET A 40 -14.91 12.89 0.53
CA MET A 40 -15.20 11.92 -0.53
C MET A 40 -16.55 11.22 -0.32
N ALA A 41 -17.19 10.83 -1.42
CA ALA A 41 -18.42 10.02 -1.37
C ALA A 41 -18.15 8.64 -0.75
N THR A 42 -19.17 8.01 -0.17
CA THR A 42 -19.07 6.73 0.56
C THR A 42 -18.46 5.62 -0.29
N VAL A 43 -18.83 5.54 -1.57
CA VAL A 43 -18.26 4.57 -2.50
C VAL A 43 -16.77 4.83 -2.73
N VAL A 44 -16.38 6.10 -2.83
CA VAL A 44 -14.99 6.52 -3.00
C VAL A 44 -14.18 6.23 -1.72
N ALA A 45 -14.74 6.51 -0.54
CA ALA A 45 -14.17 6.14 0.76
C ALA A 45 -13.92 4.64 0.88
N SER A 46 -14.89 3.81 0.47
CA SER A 46 -14.72 2.37 0.46
C SER A 46 -13.57 1.94 -0.45
N ASN A 47 -13.47 2.49 -1.65
CA ASN A 47 -12.39 2.15 -2.59
C ASN A 47 -11.03 2.64 -2.10
N HIS A 48 -10.98 3.81 -1.47
CA HIS A 48 -9.77 4.34 -0.85
C HIS A 48 -9.30 3.46 0.32
N LEU A 49 -10.21 2.95 1.15
CA LEU A 49 -9.86 1.98 2.21
C LEU A 49 -9.35 0.65 1.62
N ARG A 50 -9.96 0.17 0.52
CA ARG A 50 -9.47 -1.01 -0.21
C ARG A 50 -8.06 -0.83 -0.75
N SER A 51 -7.76 0.32 -1.36
CA SER A 51 -6.41 0.60 -1.88
C SER A 51 -5.38 0.74 -0.75
N ARG A 52 -5.81 1.11 0.45
CA ARG A 52 -5.00 1.09 1.69
C ARG A 52 -4.82 -0.29 2.32
N GLY A 53 -5.48 -1.32 1.79
CA GLY A 53 -5.33 -2.70 2.24
C GLY A 53 -6.47 -3.23 3.12
N TYR A 54 -7.54 -2.47 3.34
CA TYR A 54 -8.68 -2.89 4.17
C TYR A 54 -9.80 -3.48 3.29
N ASP A 55 -10.37 -4.63 3.63
CA ASP A 55 -11.45 -5.24 2.82
C ASP A 55 -12.81 -4.56 3.07
N CYS A 56 -12.85 -3.26 2.76
CA CYS A 56 -14.03 -2.42 2.93
C CYS A 56 -14.95 -2.56 1.71
N ARG A 57 -16.25 -2.74 1.97
CA ARG A 57 -17.33 -2.59 0.99
C ARG A 57 -18.23 -1.44 1.43
N PRO A 58 -18.91 -0.72 0.52
CA PRO A 58 -19.71 0.45 0.90
C PRO A 58 -20.71 0.18 2.04
N PRO A 59 -21.45 -0.95 2.09
CA PRO A 59 -22.38 -1.23 3.19
C PRO A 59 -21.72 -1.39 4.57
N MET A 60 -20.42 -1.68 4.63
CA MET A 60 -19.69 -1.79 5.89
C MET A 60 -19.50 -0.41 6.52
N LEU A 61 -19.30 0.64 5.70
CA LEU A 61 -19.22 2.01 6.19
C LEU A 61 -20.54 2.46 6.83
N ASP A 62 -21.69 2.08 6.25
CA ASP A 62 -23.00 2.33 6.86
C ASP A 62 -23.13 1.65 8.24
N VAL A 63 -22.56 0.45 8.40
CA VAL A 63 -22.54 -0.27 9.67
C VAL A 63 -21.67 0.46 10.70
N LEU A 64 -20.49 0.95 10.31
CA LEU A 64 -19.62 1.73 11.20
C LEU A 64 -20.30 3.00 11.70
N VAL A 65 -21.05 3.69 10.84
CA VAL A 65 -21.86 4.86 11.22
C VAL A 65 -22.96 4.47 12.20
N LYS A 66 -23.70 3.39 11.92
CA LYS A 66 -24.78 2.89 12.81
C LYS A 66 -24.25 2.45 14.18
N GLN A 67 -23.05 1.89 14.24
CA GLN A 67 -22.37 1.48 15.47
C GLN A 67 -21.71 2.65 16.21
N GLY A 68 -21.69 3.85 15.62
CA GLY A 68 -21.11 5.05 16.20
C GLY A 68 -19.58 5.04 16.22
N VAL A 69 -18.93 4.12 15.49
CA VAL A 69 -17.47 4.08 15.29
C VAL A 69 -17.02 5.34 14.54
N VAL A 70 -17.79 5.72 13.51
CA VAL A 70 -17.61 6.95 12.75
C VAL A 70 -18.86 7.80 12.90
N LYS A 71 -18.72 9.12 13.03
CA LYS A 71 -19.84 10.05 13.16
C LYS A 71 -19.75 11.14 12.09
N PRO A 72 -20.17 10.84 10.84
CA PRO A 72 -20.13 11.80 9.76
C PRO A 72 -20.97 13.03 10.07
N SER A 73 -20.41 14.21 9.82
CA SER A 73 -21.16 15.47 9.96
C SER A 73 -22.20 15.66 8.85
N GLN A 74 -22.00 15.03 7.68
CA GLN A 74 -22.90 15.07 6.54
C GLN A 74 -23.01 13.68 5.89
N PRO A 75 -24.19 13.30 5.37
CA PRO A 75 -24.34 12.08 4.58
C PRO A 75 -23.48 12.14 3.33
N ASP A 76 -22.84 11.01 2.99
CA ASP A 76 -22.05 10.84 1.77
C ASP A 76 -20.88 11.83 1.59
N ALA A 77 -20.36 12.40 2.68
CA ALA A 77 -19.22 13.30 2.67
C ALA A 77 -18.24 12.91 3.78
N TRP A 78 -17.34 11.98 3.45
CA TRP A 78 -16.35 11.43 4.36
C TRP A 78 -15.10 12.31 4.42
N THR A 79 -14.80 12.84 5.59
CA THR A 79 -13.56 13.57 5.86
C THR A 79 -12.38 12.62 6.05
N GLN A 80 -11.15 13.14 5.99
CA GLN A 80 -9.95 12.34 6.24
C GLN A 80 -9.99 11.65 7.62
N ALA A 81 -10.39 12.39 8.66
CA ALA A 81 -10.46 11.85 10.01
C ALA A 81 -11.47 10.69 10.14
N GLU A 82 -12.60 10.78 9.44
CA GLU A 82 -13.63 9.71 9.42
C GLU A 82 -13.14 8.46 8.67
N VAL A 83 -12.43 8.65 7.55
CA VAL A 83 -11.80 7.55 6.81
C VAL A 83 -10.67 6.90 7.62
N ASP A 84 -9.84 7.70 8.31
CA ASP A 84 -8.77 7.18 9.16
C ASP A 84 -9.32 6.45 10.39
N ALA A 85 -10.42 6.91 10.98
CA ALA A 85 -11.11 6.18 12.05
C ALA A 85 -11.70 4.85 11.56
N ALA A 86 -12.28 4.83 10.35
CA ALA A 86 -12.74 3.58 9.74
C ALA A 86 -11.57 2.63 9.47
N ALA A 87 -10.44 3.13 8.95
CA ALA A 87 -9.23 2.35 8.71
C ALA A 87 -8.69 1.74 10.02
N GLU A 88 -8.64 2.51 11.11
CA GLU A 88 -8.22 2.04 12.42
C GLU A 88 -9.13 0.92 12.93
N HIS A 89 -10.44 1.05 12.77
CA HIS A 89 -11.37 0.00 13.16
C HIS A 89 -11.19 -1.28 12.32
N PHE A 90 -10.98 -1.16 11.00
CA PHE A 90 -10.68 -2.31 10.15
C PHE A 90 -9.34 -2.98 10.52
N GLU A 91 -8.33 -2.19 10.88
CA GLU A 91 -7.05 -2.67 11.37
C GLU A 91 -7.20 -3.47 12.67
N GLU A 92 -7.94 -2.95 13.66
CA GLU A 92 -8.24 -3.64 14.92
C GLU A 92 -8.99 -4.95 14.70
N CYS A 93 -9.93 -4.95 13.75
CA CYS A 93 -10.73 -6.13 13.39
C CYS A 93 -10.00 -7.09 12.42
N GLN A 94 -8.78 -6.75 11.99
CA GLN A 94 -7.99 -7.52 11.02
C GLN A 94 -8.72 -7.80 9.70
N ILE A 95 -9.51 -6.83 9.23
CA ILE A 95 -10.28 -6.93 7.99
C ILE A 95 -9.43 -6.38 6.84
N PHE A 96 -8.68 -7.28 6.21
CA PHE A 96 -7.71 -6.94 5.19
C PHE A 96 -8.03 -7.56 3.82
N VAL A 97 -7.64 -6.86 2.76
CA VAL A 97 -7.63 -7.45 1.41
C VAL A 97 -6.59 -8.57 1.32
N PRO A 98 -6.70 -9.53 0.37
CA PRO A 98 -5.82 -10.69 0.31
C PRO A 98 -4.31 -10.38 0.33
N TYR A 99 -3.88 -9.33 -0.38
CA TYR A 99 -2.47 -8.92 -0.38
C TYR A 99 -1.97 -8.43 0.99
N ALA A 100 -2.80 -7.69 1.73
CA ALA A 100 -2.45 -7.26 3.09
C ALA A 100 -2.46 -8.45 4.08
N VAL A 101 -3.39 -9.41 3.92
CA VAL A 101 -3.37 -10.68 4.67
C VAL A 101 -2.08 -11.48 4.39
N MET A 102 -1.64 -11.53 3.13
CA MET A 102 -0.37 -12.15 2.78
C MET A 102 0.79 -11.46 3.50
N CYS A 103 0.87 -10.13 3.50
CA CYS A 103 1.92 -9.39 4.20
C CYS A 103 1.96 -9.71 5.70
N LEU A 104 0.78 -9.76 6.34
CA LEU A 104 0.64 -10.19 7.74
C LEU A 104 1.23 -11.59 7.95
N ALA A 105 0.91 -12.56 7.08
CA ALA A 105 1.44 -13.92 7.15
C ALA A 105 2.96 -14.00 6.89
N LEU A 106 3.49 -13.12 6.03
CA LEU A 106 4.93 -13.01 5.77
C LEU A 106 5.68 -12.31 6.91
N GLY A 107 4.97 -11.60 7.80
CA GLY A 107 5.56 -10.86 8.91
C GLY A 107 6.09 -9.49 8.49
N CYS A 108 5.41 -8.82 7.55
CA CYS A 108 5.69 -7.46 7.12
C CYS A 108 4.39 -6.65 6.96
N ARG A 109 4.51 -5.33 6.83
CA ARG A 109 3.37 -4.43 6.58
C ARG A 109 3.08 -4.40 5.07
N TYR A 110 1.88 -3.96 4.70
CA TYR A 110 1.55 -3.80 3.28
C TYR A 110 2.44 -2.76 2.58
N ALA A 111 2.88 -1.73 3.30
CA ALA A 111 3.85 -0.75 2.82
C ALA A 111 5.22 -1.39 2.49
N ASP A 112 5.65 -2.40 3.26
CA ASP A 112 6.92 -3.12 3.06
C ASP A 112 6.88 -4.06 1.84
N PHE A 113 5.70 -4.33 1.30
CA PHE A 113 5.52 -5.03 0.02
C PHE A 113 5.48 -4.04 -1.15
N LEU A 114 4.65 -2.99 -1.05
CA LEU A 114 4.44 -2.04 -2.15
C LEU A 114 5.69 -1.22 -2.46
N ARG A 115 6.45 -0.83 -1.44
CA ARG A 115 7.64 0.00 -1.64
C ARG A 115 8.73 -0.72 -2.44
N PRO A 116 9.18 -1.95 -2.08
CA PRO A 116 10.15 -2.66 -2.90
C PRO A 116 9.66 -3.02 -4.30
N LEU A 117 8.34 -3.25 -4.49
CA LEU A 117 7.76 -3.50 -5.81
C LEU A 117 7.90 -2.26 -6.70
N ARG A 118 7.55 -1.09 -6.16
CA ARG A 118 7.69 0.19 -6.84
C ARG A 118 9.15 0.52 -7.16
N GLU A 119 10.06 0.34 -6.19
CA GLU A 119 11.50 0.54 -6.39
C GLU A 119 12.08 -0.41 -7.45
N ALA A 120 11.60 -1.66 -7.51
CA ALA A 120 12.00 -2.60 -8.56
C ALA A 120 11.50 -2.15 -9.93
N ALA A 121 10.23 -1.73 -10.05
CA ALA A 121 9.70 -1.19 -11.30
C ALA A 121 10.46 0.05 -11.78
N GLU A 122 10.81 0.96 -10.87
CA GLU A 122 11.64 2.14 -11.19
C GLU A 122 13.03 1.74 -11.69
N ARG A 123 13.71 0.83 -10.97
CA ARG A 123 15.04 0.34 -11.34
C ARG A 123 15.03 -0.34 -12.70
N GLU A 124 14.10 -1.25 -12.96
CA GLU A 124 14.03 -1.94 -14.25
C GLU A 124 13.62 -0.98 -15.37
N SER A 125 12.72 -0.03 -15.10
CA SER A 125 12.36 1.00 -16.10
C SER A 125 13.57 1.82 -16.53
N ALA A 126 14.40 2.23 -15.58
CA ALA A 126 15.63 2.96 -15.85
C ALA A 126 16.65 2.10 -16.61
N LYS A 127 16.77 0.82 -16.27
CA LYS A 127 17.68 -0.13 -16.94
C LYS A 127 17.35 -0.33 -18.42
N TYR A 128 16.08 -0.49 -18.77
CA TYR A 128 15.64 -0.76 -20.14
C TYR A 128 15.20 0.48 -20.93
N GLY A 129 15.19 1.66 -20.28
CA GLY A 129 14.78 2.92 -20.91
C GLY A 129 13.30 2.96 -21.32
N ARG A 130 12.45 2.15 -20.68
CA ARG A 130 11.00 2.07 -20.95
C ARG A 130 10.20 1.79 -19.68
N PRO A 131 8.92 2.21 -19.60
CA PRO A 131 8.12 1.98 -18.41
C PRO A 131 7.89 0.48 -18.15
N VAL A 132 8.26 0.03 -16.95
CA VAL A 132 7.85 -1.26 -16.38
C VAL A 132 6.78 -0.96 -15.31
N PRO A 133 5.57 -1.54 -15.42
CA PRO A 133 4.55 -1.44 -14.38
C PRO A 133 5.01 -1.99 -13.03
N ASP A 134 4.58 -1.35 -11.94
CA ASP A 134 4.70 -1.85 -10.56
C ASP A 134 3.59 -2.87 -10.26
N ASP A 135 3.52 -3.89 -11.11
CA ASP A 135 2.63 -5.04 -11.02
C ASP A 135 3.46 -6.26 -10.61
N ASP A 136 3.05 -6.93 -9.52
CA ASP A 136 3.78 -8.08 -8.98
C ASP A 136 3.78 -9.27 -9.93
N GLN A 137 2.93 -9.30 -10.95
CA GLN A 137 2.97 -10.32 -12.00
C GLN A 137 4.24 -10.27 -12.84
N TYR A 138 4.96 -9.13 -12.85
CA TYR A 138 6.19 -8.97 -13.63
C TYR A 138 7.45 -9.31 -12.84
N PHE A 139 7.32 -9.63 -11.56
CA PHE A 139 8.45 -9.83 -10.67
C PHE A 139 8.37 -11.13 -9.87
N VAL A 140 9.54 -11.69 -9.60
CA VAL A 140 9.75 -12.71 -8.59
C VAL A 140 9.97 -12.02 -7.24
N MET A 141 9.08 -12.28 -6.28
CA MET A 141 9.21 -11.82 -4.91
C MET A 141 10.19 -12.68 -4.11
N HIS A 142 11.18 -12.05 -3.49
CA HIS A 142 12.12 -12.67 -2.56
C HIS A 142 11.83 -12.21 -1.14
N ARG A 143 11.90 -13.14 -0.19
CA ARG A 143 11.67 -12.88 1.23
C ARG A 143 12.85 -13.33 2.08
N VAL A 144 13.33 -12.42 2.91
CA VAL A 144 14.10 -12.76 4.11
C VAL A 144 13.10 -12.81 5.28
N PRO A 145 12.93 -13.95 5.98
CA PRO A 145 11.94 -14.08 7.03
C PRO A 145 12.29 -13.22 8.26
N PRO A 146 11.29 -12.89 9.12
CA PRO A 146 11.51 -12.15 10.34
C PRO A 146 12.58 -12.81 11.22
N ARG A 147 13.42 -12.02 11.90
CA ARG A 147 14.47 -12.53 12.79
C ARG A 147 14.28 -11.99 14.20
N GLY A 148 14.44 -12.86 15.19
CA GLY A 148 14.54 -12.41 16.57
C GLY A 148 15.83 -11.65 16.80
N VAL A 149 15.75 -10.52 17.50
CA VAL A 149 16.89 -9.75 18.00
C VAL A 149 17.10 -10.14 19.45
N THR A 150 18.31 -10.59 19.79
CA THR A 150 18.69 -10.91 21.16
C THR A 150 19.54 -9.79 21.76
N GLY A 151 19.24 -9.43 23.01
CA GLY A 151 20.07 -8.51 23.79
C GLY A 151 21.27 -9.19 24.43
N GLU A 152 22.04 -8.44 25.23
CA GLU A 152 23.25 -8.92 25.94
C GLU A 152 23.04 -10.13 26.87
N SER A 153 21.80 -10.44 27.22
CA SER A 153 21.42 -11.57 28.07
C SER A 153 20.96 -12.81 27.30
N ASP A 154 21.17 -12.86 25.98
CA ASP A 154 20.62 -13.87 25.04
C ASP A 154 19.09 -13.99 25.05
N LYS A 155 18.40 -13.02 25.66
CA LYS A 155 16.94 -12.93 25.65
C LYS A 155 16.46 -12.22 24.40
N LEU A 156 15.38 -12.73 23.81
CA LEU A 156 14.65 -12.06 22.73
C LEU A 156 14.17 -10.69 23.21
N THR A 157 14.63 -9.62 22.56
CA THR A 157 14.25 -8.24 22.85
C THR A 157 13.33 -7.64 21.80
N ASP A 158 13.43 -8.10 20.55
CA ASP A 158 12.63 -7.60 19.44
C ASP A 158 12.52 -8.63 18.30
N ILE A 159 11.67 -8.37 17.31
CA ILE A 159 11.58 -9.13 16.06
C ILE A 159 11.71 -8.14 14.90
N THR A 160 12.76 -8.29 14.09
CA THR A 160 12.85 -7.55 12.83
C THR A 160 11.78 -8.08 11.86
N PRO A 161 11.03 -7.19 11.18
CA PRO A 161 10.08 -7.61 10.15
C PRO A 161 10.75 -8.37 9.01
N ALA A 162 9.95 -9.09 8.22
CA ALA A 162 10.43 -9.68 6.98
C ALA A 162 10.89 -8.59 6.01
N VAL A 163 11.98 -8.86 5.28
CA VAL A 163 12.45 -7.99 4.20
C VAL A 163 11.99 -8.58 2.87
N ILE A 164 11.25 -7.78 2.11
CA ILE A 164 10.74 -8.12 0.78
C ILE A 164 11.58 -7.41 -0.28
N SER A 165 11.86 -8.11 -1.39
CA SER A 165 12.51 -7.53 -2.57
C SER A 165 11.99 -8.20 -3.83
N PHE A 166 12.18 -7.55 -4.98
CA PHE A 166 11.65 -8.02 -6.26
C PHE A 166 12.74 -7.99 -7.34
N THR A 167 12.82 -9.09 -8.10
CA THR A 167 13.61 -9.19 -9.34
C THR A 167 12.68 -9.46 -10.50
N LEU A 168 12.99 -8.96 -11.69
CA LEU A 168 12.14 -9.16 -12.86
C LEU A 168 12.01 -10.66 -13.19
N CYS A 169 10.81 -11.10 -13.58
CA CYS A 169 10.59 -12.43 -14.13
C CYS A 169 11.41 -12.63 -15.42
N ASP A 170 11.88 -13.85 -15.66
CA ASP A 170 12.75 -14.15 -16.80
C ASP A 170 12.05 -13.93 -18.15
N ASP A 171 10.76 -14.26 -18.25
CA ASP A 171 9.95 -14.04 -19.45
C ASP A 171 9.79 -12.56 -19.79
N ILE A 172 9.49 -11.73 -18.78
CA ILE A 172 9.41 -10.27 -18.94
C ILE A 172 10.78 -9.70 -19.27
N ARG A 173 11.85 -10.19 -18.62
CA ARG A 173 13.23 -9.78 -18.92
C ARG A 173 13.57 -10.02 -20.39
N GLU A 174 13.33 -11.24 -20.88
CA GLU A 174 13.63 -11.61 -22.26
C GLU A 174 12.85 -10.74 -23.28
N ARG A 175 11.58 -10.46 -23.00
CA ARG A 175 10.75 -9.57 -23.83
C ARG A 175 11.32 -8.15 -23.88
N LEU A 176 11.71 -7.60 -22.73
CA LEU A 176 12.34 -6.28 -22.65
C LEU A 176 13.68 -6.23 -23.40
N GLU A 177 14.51 -7.27 -23.28
CA GLU A 177 15.81 -7.37 -23.98
C GLU A 177 15.63 -7.48 -25.51
N ARG A 178 14.54 -8.08 -25.98
CA ARG A 178 14.14 -8.10 -27.40
C ARG A 178 13.47 -6.81 -27.86
N GLY A 179 13.18 -5.89 -26.95
CA GLY A 179 12.51 -4.64 -27.24
C GLY A 179 10.99 -4.75 -27.42
N GLU A 180 10.38 -5.86 -27.00
CA GLU A 180 8.94 -6.09 -27.05
C GLU A 180 8.17 -5.26 -26.01
N GLU A 181 6.89 -5.00 -26.28
CA GLU A 181 5.98 -4.39 -25.29
C GLU A 181 5.64 -5.40 -24.19
N ILE A 182 5.41 -4.91 -22.97
CA ILE A 182 5.02 -5.69 -21.78
C ILE A 182 3.85 -5.01 -21.06
#